data_AF-A0A8K0DA44-F1
#
_entry.id   AF-A0A8K0DA44-F1
#
_cell.length_a   1.000
_cell.length_b   1.000
_cell.length_c   1.000
_cell.angle_alpha   90.00
_cell.angle_beta   90.00
_cell.angle_gamma   90.00
#
_symmetry.space_group_name_H-M   'P 1'
#
loop_
_entity.id
_entity.type
_entity.pdbx_description
1 polymer ?
#
loop_
_entity_poly.entity_id
_entity_poly.type
_entity_poly.pdbx_seq_one_letter_code
_entity_poly.pdbx_strand_id
1 'polypeptide(L)'
;MEESDANNDPYSFDGYDSDVDKEYLPLDLEERNEDSISTSAGDTQEETVEESVGRQAEVNLNERANTKKGVMGPVNRSRKRKRDSNTWACNVRKKKHNNGEEYISSRKKLVSPNKIENSKDCLRKCHYKCSQKISGTERKEMFREYYARKISQKKLGVMHVNKLCTEEDRLTDEDKGHYQNHILEKNAAREERQKDREGKTAVLTFDLQNVLTCPKADISKFFYKSKLSVYNLTAHLSIFKQVYCDLWSGRKSSDLASALYKILQNVIEDHPNLEETILWSDSCVPQNRNSIMSFAVQSFLKLHPNLRKITMTYFTPGHSRVQEVESVHSSTERVL
;
A
#
# COMPACT_ATOMS: atom_id res chain seq x y z
N MET A 1 -19.85 23.72 26.72
CA MET A 1 -19.54 22.57 27.59
C MET A 1 -20.31 21.42 26.98
N GLU A 2 -19.63 20.27 26.85
CA GLU A 2 -20.07 19.01 26.23
C GLU A 2 -20.18 19.01 24.71
N GLU A 3 -19.78 17.96 23.99
CA GLU A 3 -18.67 17.01 24.12
C GLU A 3 -18.56 16.32 22.75
N SER A 4 -17.36 15.85 22.42
CA SER A 4 -16.97 15.28 21.13
C SER A 4 -17.43 13.82 20.94
N ASP A 5 -18.20 13.53 19.89
CA ASP A 5 -18.50 12.16 19.46
C ASP A 5 -17.30 11.52 18.74
N ALA A 6 -16.61 10.63 19.44
CA ALA A 6 -15.60 9.73 18.90
C ALA A 6 -16.12 8.28 18.83
N ASN A 7 -15.69 7.56 17.80
CA ASN A 7 -15.78 6.12 17.56
C ASN A 7 -17.10 5.57 16.97
N ASN A 8 -17.19 5.64 15.64
CA ASN A 8 -17.93 4.65 14.86
C ASN A 8 -16.93 3.96 13.90
N ASP A 9 -16.44 2.78 14.28
CA ASP A 9 -15.57 1.94 13.45
C ASP A 9 -16.45 1.16 12.45
N PRO A 10 -16.31 1.38 11.13
CA PRO A 10 -17.14 0.74 10.11
C PRO A 10 -16.81 -0.75 9.89
N TYR A 11 -15.93 -1.36 10.69
CA TYR A 11 -15.60 -2.79 10.64
C TYR A 11 -16.21 -3.62 11.78
N SER A 12 -17.23 -3.12 12.50
CA SER A 12 -17.99 -3.93 13.45
C SER A 12 -18.80 -5.03 12.73
N PHE A 13 -18.23 -6.22 12.65
CA PHE A 13 -18.87 -7.42 12.13
C PHE A 13 -19.78 -8.03 13.22
N ASP A 14 -20.89 -7.36 13.53
CA ASP A 14 -21.88 -7.81 14.54
C ASP A 14 -22.85 -8.90 14.00
N GLY A 15 -22.37 -9.76 13.10
CA GLY A 15 -23.15 -10.83 12.47
C GLY A 15 -22.73 -12.26 12.81
N TYR A 16 -21.72 -12.47 13.66
CA TYR A 16 -21.20 -13.82 13.94
C TYR A 16 -21.90 -14.48 15.14
N ASP A 17 -22.83 -15.38 14.82
CA ASP A 17 -23.47 -16.28 15.77
C ASP A 17 -22.59 -17.52 16.02
N SER A 18 -21.94 -17.54 17.18
CA SER A 18 -21.03 -18.61 17.59
C SER A 18 -21.74 -19.93 17.92
N ASP A 19 -23.07 -19.93 18.07
CA ASP A 19 -23.84 -21.14 18.39
C ASP A 19 -24.11 -22.01 17.12
N VAL A 20 -23.68 -21.54 15.93
CA VAL A 20 -23.88 -22.21 14.63
C VAL A 20 -22.56 -22.70 13.99
N ASP A 21 -21.42 -22.54 14.65
CA ASP A 21 -20.12 -22.97 14.11
C ASP A 21 -19.94 -24.50 14.20
N LYS A 22 -19.92 -25.16 13.03
CA LYS A 22 -19.73 -26.61 12.89
C LYS A 22 -18.31 -27.08 13.25
N GLU A 23 -17.36 -26.16 13.46
CA GLU A 23 -15.96 -26.47 13.78
C GLU A 23 -15.54 -26.09 15.22
N TYR A 24 -16.50 -25.82 16.12
CA TYR A 24 -16.19 -25.66 17.55
C TYR A 24 -15.67 -26.99 18.13
N LEU A 25 -14.37 -27.04 18.44
CA LEU A 25 -13.74 -28.12 19.19
C LEU A 25 -13.65 -27.69 20.67
N PRO A 26 -14.43 -28.29 21.57
CA PRO A 26 -14.23 -28.08 23.00
C PRO A 26 -12.84 -28.57 23.40
N LEU A 27 -12.11 -27.79 24.19
CA LEU A 27 -10.91 -28.28 24.86
C LEU A 27 -11.32 -29.38 25.84
N ASP A 28 -10.65 -30.52 25.78
CA ASP A 28 -10.83 -31.63 26.71
C ASP A 28 -10.63 -31.11 28.14
N LEU A 29 -11.63 -31.35 28.98
CA LEU A 29 -11.56 -31.10 30.42
C LEU A 29 -10.72 -32.23 31.02
N GLU A 30 -9.40 -32.07 31.01
CA GLU A 30 -8.56 -32.88 31.89
C GLU A 30 -8.76 -32.42 33.34
N GLU A 31 -9.00 -33.41 34.18
CA GLU A 31 -9.40 -33.32 35.56
C GLU A 31 -8.35 -32.58 36.40
N ARG A 32 -8.86 -31.71 37.29
CA ARG A 32 -8.12 -31.19 38.42
C ARG A 32 -7.62 -32.35 39.28
N ASN A 33 -6.32 -32.48 39.42
CA ASN A 33 -5.71 -32.90 40.67
C ASN A 33 -4.67 -31.85 41.06
N GLU A 34 -5.04 -31.04 42.05
CA GLU A 34 -4.08 -30.30 42.87
C GLU A 34 -3.36 -31.34 43.74
N ASP A 35 -2.03 -31.35 43.71
CA ASP A 35 -1.24 -31.58 44.90
C ASP A 35 0.15 -30.95 44.74
N SER A 36 0.45 -30.11 45.71
CA SER A 36 1.68 -29.35 45.94
C SER A 36 2.88 -30.22 46.30
N ILE A 37 4.11 -29.82 45.90
CA ILE A 37 5.30 -29.69 46.77
C ILE A 37 6.49 -29.11 45.97
N SER A 38 7.38 -28.49 46.74
CA SER A 38 8.32 -27.40 46.49
C SER A 38 9.74 -27.78 45.99
N THR A 39 10.43 -26.73 45.50
CA THR A 39 11.88 -26.40 45.64
C THR A 39 12.96 -27.28 45.00
N SER A 40 13.72 -26.71 44.04
CA SER A 40 15.09 -26.15 44.25
C SER A 40 15.96 -26.22 42.99
N ALA A 41 16.94 -25.31 42.92
CA ALA A 41 17.86 -25.04 41.81
C ALA A 41 19.10 -25.96 41.78
N GLY A 42 19.77 -26.06 40.62
CA GLY A 42 21.18 -26.49 40.53
C GLY A 42 21.63 -27.20 39.24
N ASP A 43 22.37 -26.48 38.40
CA ASP A 43 23.65 -26.83 37.74
C ASP A 43 23.86 -28.00 36.74
N THR A 44 24.35 -27.58 35.56
CA THR A 44 25.53 -28.04 34.75
C THR A 44 25.74 -29.52 34.38
N GLN A 45 25.77 -29.85 33.08
CA GLN A 45 26.96 -30.25 32.27
C GLN A 45 26.60 -30.99 30.96
N GLU A 46 27.48 -30.79 29.97
CA GLU A 46 27.59 -31.44 28.67
C GLU A 46 27.88 -32.96 28.80
N GLU A 47 27.40 -33.79 27.86
CA GLU A 47 28.26 -34.43 26.84
C GLU A 47 27.52 -35.52 26.02
N THR A 48 27.96 -35.56 24.75
CA THR A 48 28.17 -36.71 23.85
C THR A 48 27.03 -37.52 23.21
N VAL A 49 27.36 -37.85 21.96
CA VAL A 49 26.66 -38.56 20.89
C VAL A 49 26.99 -40.03 20.99
N GLU A 50 26.03 -40.94 20.74
CA GLU A 50 26.29 -42.13 19.94
C GLU A 50 25.02 -42.80 19.41
N GLU A 51 25.23 -43.52 18.32
CA GLU A 51 24.34 -43.99 17.28
C GLU A 51 23.89 -45.44 17.54
N SER A 52 22.66 -45.83 17.15
CA SER A 52 22.43 -47.14 16.47
C SER A 52 20.96 -47.47 16.18
N VAL A 53 20.73 -47.74 14.89
CA VAL A 53 20.03 -48.91 14.31
C VAL A 53 18.59 -49.23 14.73
N GLY A 54 17.67 -48.89 13.84
CA GLY A 54 16.87 -49.85 13.06
C GLY A 54 15.93 -50.81 13.79
N ARG A 55 14.61 -50.59 13.63
CA ARG A 55 13.64 -51.69 13.50
C ARG A 55 12.41 -51.26 12.70
N GLN A 56 12.16 -52.00 11.63
CA GLN A 56 10.91 -52.05 10.87
C GLN A 56 9.87 -52.84 11.68
N ALA A 57 8.61 -52.39 11.65
CA ALA A 57 7.39 -53.22 11.76
C ALA A 57 6.20 -52.29 11.45
N GLU A 58 5.69 -52.34 10.22
CA GLU A 58 4.51 -53.12 9.82
C GLU A 58 3.19 -52.37 10.02
N VAL A 59 2.52 -52.23 8.89
CA VAL A 59 1.20 -51.68 8.67
C VAL A 59 0.18 -52.67 9.18
N ASN A 60 -0.79 -52.25 10.00
CA ASN A 60 -2.02 -53.01 10.15
C ASN A 60 -3.24 -52.09 10.02
N LEU A 61 -3.95 -52.29 8.91
CA LEU A 61 -5.23 -51.71 8.56
C LEU A 61 -6.35 -52.63 9.08
N ASN A 62 -7.48 -52.00 9.40
CA ASN A 62 -8.77 -52.56 9.83
C ASN A 62 -8.89 -52.88 11.32
N GLU A 63 -9.71 -52.08 11.99
CA GLU A 63 -10.85 -52.60 12.75
C GLU A 63 -12.00 -51.59 12.69
N ARG A 64 -13.03 -51.95 11.91
CA ARG A 64 -14.39 -51.36 11.99
C ARG A 64 -15.10 -52.06 13.14
N ALA A 65 -15.34 -51.35 14.25
CA ALA A 65 -16.27 -51.81 15.28
C ALA A 65 -17.48 -50.87 15.35
N ASN A 66 -18.62 -51.48 15.08
CA ASN A 66 -19.96 -50.92 15.09
C ASN A 66 -20.49 -50.92 16.54
N THR A 67 -20.77 -49.75 17.13
CA THR A 67 -21.39 -49.67 18.46
C THR A 67 -22.48 -48.60 18.51
N LYS A 68 -23.72 -49.11 18.43
CA LYS A 68 -24.98 -48.70 19.08
C LYS A 68 -25.16 -47.21 19.44
N LYS A 69 -26.11 -46.57 18.74
CA LYS A 69 -26.76 -45.30 19.12
C LYS A 69 -27.39 -45.40 20.51
N GLY A 70 -26.79 -44.74 21.50
CA GLY A 70 -27.43 -44.43 22.78
C GLY A 70 -28.23 -43.13 22.69
N VAL A 71 -29.47 -43.15 23.18
CA VAL A 71 -30.36 -41.98 23.30
C VAL A 71 -29.79 -41.04 24.37
N MET A 72 -29.41 -39.81 23.99
CA MET A 72 -28.98 -38.78 24.95
C MET A 72 -30.21 -38.09 25.57
N GLY A 73 -30.30 -38.12 26.91
CA GLY A 73 -31.22 -37.28 27.68
C GLY A 73 -30.83 -35.79 27.64
N PRO A 74 -31.69 -34.90 28.18
CA PRO A 74 -31.53 -33.45 28.02
C PRO A 74 -30.30 -32.94 28.81
N VAL A 75 -29.39 -32.27 28.11
CA VAL A 75 -28.17 -31.69 28.68
C VAL A 75 -28.50 -30.37 29.38
N ASN A 76 -28.21 -30.28 30.68
CA ASN A 76 -28.30 -29.04 31.44
C ASN A 76 -27.35 -27.98 30.85
N ARG A 77 -27.90 -26.83 30.43
CA ARG A 77 -27.12 -25.73 29.85
C ARG A 77 -26.23 -25.09 30.92
N SER A 78 -24.93 -25.38 30.89
CA SER A 78 -23.94 -24.69 31.71
C SER A 78 -23.93 -23.17 31.41
N ARG A 79 -23.66 -22.34 32.44
CA ARG A 79 -23.50 -20.88 32.32
C ARG A 79 -22.70 -20.50 31.07
N LYS A 80 -23.18 -19.52 30.29
CA LYS A 80 -22.50 -18.98 29.10
C LYS A 80 -21.06 -18.62 29.47
N ARG A 81 -20.09 -19.28 28.85
CA ARG A 81 -18.66 -19.05 29.09
C ARG A 81 -18.30 -17.64 28.62
N LYS A 82 -17.36 -16.99 29.32
CA LYS A 82 -16.84 -15.67 28.91
C LYS A 82 -16.17 -15.85 27.53
N ARG A 83 -16.60 -15.04 26.56
CA ARG A 83 -16.12 -15.12 25.16
C ARG A 83 -14.63 -14.72 25.11
N ASP A 84 -13.77 -15.63 24.66
CA ASP A 84 -12.36 -15.32 24.33
C ASP A 84 -12.14 -15.45 22.82
N SER A 85 -12.00 -14.31 22.15
CA SER A 85 -11.78 -14.25 20.70
C SER A 85 -10.48 -14.92 20.25
N ASN A 86 -9.47 -15.09 21.12
CA ASN A 86 -8.20 -15.70 20.75
C ASN A 86 -8.31 -17.20 20.49
N THR A 87 -9.32 -17.84 21.05
CA THR A 87 -9.58 -19.29 20.89
C THR A 87 -10.30 -19.62 19.59
N TRP A 88 -10.80 -18.61 18.87
CA TRP A 88 -11.52 -18.83 17.61
C TRP A 88 -10.59 -19.43 16.56
N ALA A 89 -11.03 -20.47 15.88
CA ALA A 89 -10.22 -21.19 14.88
C ALA A 89 -9.61 -20.26 13.82
N CYS A 90 -10.35 -19.21 13.41
CA CYS A 90 -9.83 -18.19 12.50
C CYS A 90 -8.67 -17.38 13.10
N ASN A 91 -8.79 -16.97 14.37
CA ASN A 91 -7.78 -16.17 15.07
C ASN A 91 -6.55 -17.01 15.43
N VAL A 92 -6.74 -18.25 15.89
CA VAL A 92 -5.67 -19.22 16.11
C VAL A 92 -4.91 -19.47 14.81
N ARG A 93 -5.62 -19.71 13.70
CA ARG A 93 -5.00 -19.90 12.38
C ARG A 93 -4.20 -18.68 11.94
N LYS A 94 -4.79 -17.49 12.06
CA LYS A 94 -4.14 -16.23 11.71
C LYS A 94 -2.87 -16.01 12.55
N LYS A 95 -2.92 -16.32 13.85
CA LYS A 95 -1.75 -16.23 14.74
C LYS A 95 -0.64 -17.18 14.31
N LYS A 96 -0.94 -18.47 14.12
CA LYS A 96 0.03 -19.48 13.68
C LYS A 96 0.66 -19.14 12.32
N HIS A 97 -0.17 -18.75 11.35
CA HIS A 97 0.30 -18.28 10.04
C HIS A 97 1.28 -17.11 10.18
N ASN A 98 0.95 -16.11 11.00
CA ASN A 98 1.80 -14.93 11.15
C ASN A 98 3.11 -15.25 11.86
N ASN A 99 3.12 -16.22 12.77
CA ASN A 99 4.33 -16.69 13.43
C ASN A 99 5.16 -17.64 12.56
N GLY A 100 4.67 -18.02 11.37
CA GLY A 100 5.33 -19.01 10.52
C GLY A 100 5.27 -20.42 11.09
N GLU A 101 4.35 -20.68 12.02
CA GLU A 101 4.13 -22.00 12.64
C GLU A 101 3.26 -22.89 11.74
N GLU A 102 3.31 -24.19 12.02
CA GLU A 102 2.42 -25.15 11.37
C GLU A 102 0.95 -24.89 11.72
N TYR A 103 0.08 -24.95 10.72
CA TYR A 103 -1.36 -24.81 10.95
C TYR A 103 -2.22 -25.56 9.94
N ILE A 104 -3.48 -25.81 10.30
CA ILE A 104 -4.47 -26.41 9.40
C ILE A 104 -5.23 -25.28 8.71
N SER A 105 -5.15 -25.24 7.38
CA SER A 105 -5.88 -24.28 6.55
C SER A 105 -7.40 -24.46 6.65
N SER A 106 -8.17 -23.46 6.22
CA SER A 106 -9.63 -23.57 6.10
C SER A 106 -10.10 -24.71 5.19
N ARG A 107 -9.22 -25.20 4.31
CA ARG A 107 -9.46 -26.36 3.43
C ARG A 107 -9.03 -27.69 4.05
N LYS A 108 -8.78 -27.72 5.37
CA LYS A 108 -8.31 -28.90 6.13
C LYS A 108 -6.98 -29.49 5.64
N LYS A 109 -6.17 -28.70 4.95
CA LYS A 109 -4.81 -29.07 4.55
C LYS A 109 -3.80 -28.57 5.57
N LEU A 110 -2.84 -29.43 5.94
CA LEU A 110 -1.70 -29.08 6.78
C LEU A 110 -0.74 -28.16 6.02
N VAL A 111 -0.38 -27.04 6.63
CA VAL A 111 0.62 -26.09 6.13
C VAL A 111 1.81 -26.18 7.06
N SER A 112 2.93 -26.70 6.54
CA SER A 112 4.20 -26.85 7.27
C SER A 112 4.75 -25.50 7.76
N PRO A 113 5.58 -25.49 8.81
CA PRO A 113 6.16 -24.25 9.31
C PRO A 113 7.12 -23.65 8.29
N ASN A 114 7.25 -22.32 8.31
CA ASN A 114 8.21 -21.63 7.48
C ASN A 114 9.62 -21.99 7.94
N LYS A 115 10.51 -22.19 6.98
CA LYS A 115 11.93 -22.45 7.21
C LYS A 115 12.76 -21.69 6.20
N ILE A 116 14.04 -21.48 6.53
CA ILE A 116 14.99 -20.85 5.62
C ILE A 116 15.30 -21.88 4.52
N GLU A 117 14.79 -21.64 3.31
CA GLU A 117 15.11 -22.43 2.13
C GLU A 117 15.91 -21.59 1.13
N ASN A 118 17.00 -22.15 0.62
CA ASN A 118 17.72 -21.56 -0.51
C ASN A 118 17.12 -22.13 -1.80
N SER A 119 16.14 -21.43 -2.39
CA SER A 119 15.52 -21.85 -3.66
C SER A 119 16.44 -21.70 -4.88
N LYS A 120 17.53 -20.95 -4.76
CA LYS A 120 18.58 -20.78 -5.77
C LYS A 120 19.89 -21.35 -5.24
N ASP A 121 20.81 -21.74 -6.15
CA ASP A 121 22.18 -22.16 -5.80
C ASP A 121 23.02 -20.97 -5.31
N CYS A 122 22.64 -20.43 -4.15
CA CYS A 122 23.24 -19.29 -3.50
C CYS A 122 24.64 -19.60 -2.94
N LEU A 123 25.05 -20.88 -2.97
CA LEU A 123 26.35 -21.34 -2.51
C LEU A 123 27.39 -21.33 -3.63
N ARG A 124 27.01 -21.68 -4.87
CA ARG A 124 27.97 -21.81 -5.98
C ARG A 124 27.79 -20.82 -7.12
N LYS A 125 26.57 -20.33 -7.38
CA LYS A 125 26.25 -19.47 -8.55
C LYS A 125 25.39 -18.25 -8.19
N CYS A 126 25.66 -17.61 -7.05
CA CYS A 126 24.95 -16.40 -6.66
C CYS A 126 25.56 -15.14 -7.30
N HIS A 127 24.87 -14.53 -8.27
CA HIS A 127 25.26 -13.22 -8.83
C HIS A 127 25.46 -12.15 -7.74
N TYR A 128 24.61 -12.18 -6.71
CA TYR A 128 24.60 -11.18 -5.63
C TYR A 128 25.52 -11.53 -4.45
N LYS A 129 26.23 -12.66 -4.50
CA LYS A 129 27.14 -13.14 -3.44
C LYS A 129 26.48 -13.17 -2.04
N CYS A 130 25.19 -13.51 -1.97
CA CYS A 130 24.40 -13.44 -0.72
C CYS A 130 24.95 -14.28 0.44
N SER A 131 25.63 -15.39 0.15
CA SER A 131 26.29 -16.26 1.15
C SER A 131 27.58 -15.67 1.73
N GLN A 132 28.23 -14.77 1.00
CA GLN A 132 29.43 -14.05 1.46
C GLN A 132 29.04 -12.77 2.21
N LYS A 133 27.93 -12.12 1.81
CA LYS A 133 27.45 -10.87 2.39
C LYS A 133 26.61 -11.06 3.66
N ILE A 134 25.97 -12.22 3.81
CA ILE A 134 25.11 -12.56 4.94
C ILE A 134 25.47 -13.97 5.36
N SER A 135 26.04 -14.09 6.55
CA SER A 135 26.38 -15.38 7.15
C SER A 135 25.13 -16.21 7.42
N GLY A 136 25.33 -17.53 7.57
CA GLY A 136 24.25 -18.44 7.91
C GLY A 136 23.62 -18.14 9.28
N THR A 137 24.40 -17.62 10.22
CA THR A 137 23.97 -17.21 11.56
C THR A 137 23.10 -15.95 11.51
N GLU A 138 23.54 -14.90 10.80
CA GLU A 138 22.76 -13.68 10.60
C GLU A 138 21.42 -13.98 9.91
N ARG A 139 21.41 -14.90 8.92
CA ARG A 139 20.16 -15.31 8.26
C ARG A 139 19.19 -15.97 9.22
N LYS A 140 19.68 -16.81 10.14
CA LYS A 140 18.86 -17.46 11.19
C LYS A 140 18.32 -16.44 12.18
N GLU A 141 19.12 -15.44 12.54
CA GLU A 141 18.71 -14.38 13.44
C GLU A 141 17.64 -13.48 12.81
N MET A 142 17.88 -12.98 11.60
CA MET A 142 16.89 -12.19 10.86
C MET A 142 15.58 -12.93 10.66
N PHE A 143 15.63 -14.24 10.38
CA PHE A 143 14.44 -15.07 10.26
C PHE A 143 13.66 -15.15 11.58
N ARG A 144 14.34 -15.43 12.70
CA ARG A 144 13.71 -15.49 14.03
C ARG A 144 13.10 -14.16 14.42
N GLU A 145 13.85 -13.07 14.27
CA GLU A 145 13.36 -11.72 14.55
C GLU A 145 12.14 -11.37 13.71
N TYR A 146 12.19 -11.67 12.41
CA TYR A 146 11.07 -11.38 11.51
C TYR A 146 9.80 -12.05 12.02
N TYR A 147 9.83 -13.35 12.30
CA TYR A 147 8.63 -14.08 12.72
C TYR A 147 8.17 -13.74 14.15
N ALA A 148 9.05 -13.29 15.03
CA ALA A 148 8.71 -12.78 16.36
C ALA A 148 7.97 -11.42 16.35
N ARG A 149 8.09 -10.63 15.29
CA ARG A 149 7.48 -9.29 15.20
C ARG A 149 5.94 -9.33 15.07
N LYS A 150 5.29 -8.31 15.63
CA LYS A 150 3.84 -8.07 15.46
C LYS A 150 3.51 -7.77 14.00
N ILE A 151 2.29 -8.09 13.57
CA ILE A 151 1.82 -7.92 12.17
C ILE A 151 1.98 -6.47 11.69
N SER A 152 1.67 -5.49 12.54
CA SER A 152 1.84 -4.06 12.23
C SER A 152 3.30 -3.72 11.93
N GLN A 153 4.22 -4.25 12.71
CA GLN A 153 5.67 -4.07 12.53
C GLN A 153 6.22 -4.84 11.34
N LYS A 154 5.67 -6.01 11.00
CA LYS A 154 6.00 -6.75 9.76
C LYS A 154 5.61 -5.94 8.53
N LYS A 155 4.41 -5.32 8.52
CA LYS A 155 3.98 -4.42 7.44
C LYS A 155 4.86 -3.18 7.33
N LEU A 156 5.24 -2.57 8.46
CA LEU A 156 6.16 -1.43 8.48
C LEU A 156 7.58 -1.81 8.04
N GLY A 157 8.09 -2.98 8.46
CA GLY A 157 9.44 -3.47 8.18
C GLY A 157 9.66 -4.02 6.76
N VAL A 158 8.60 -4.21 5.97
CA VAL A 158 8.74 -4.45 4.52
C VAL A 158 8.90 -3.11 3.77
N MET A 159 8.39 -1.99 4.32
CA MET A 159 8.63 -0.65 3.77
C MET A 159 9.92 0.00 4.29
N HIS A 160 10.26 -0.25 5.56
CA HIS A 160 11.58 0.04 6.13
C HIS A 160 12.39 -1.24 6.15
N VAL A 161 13.11 -1.52 5.07
CA VAL A 161 14.29 -2.39 5.15
C VAL A 161 15.23 -1.68 6.10
N ASN A 162 15.21 -2.04 7.39
CA ASN A 162 16.14 -1.53 8.38
C ASN A 162 17.54 -2.01 7.95
N LYS A 163 18.23 -1.19 7.16
CA LYS A 163 19.67 -1.06 7.30
C LYS A 163 19.86 -0.72 8.77
N LEU A 164 20.64 -1.51 9.51
CA LEU A 164 21.01 -1.18 10.88
C LEU A 164 21.63 0.22 10.82
N CYS A 165 20.87 1.26 11.18
CA CYS A 165 21.39 2.62 11.16
C CYS A 165 22.51 2.70 12.18
N THR A 166 23.74 2.88 11.70
CA THR A 166 24.86 3.28 12.55
C THR A 166 24.73 4.77 12.87
N GLU A 167 25.43 5.25 13.90
CA GLU A 167 25.48 6.69 14.27
C GLU A 167 25.90 7.61 13.09
N GLU A 168 26.45 7.04 12.02
CA GLU A 168 26.84 7.70 10.77
C GLU A 168 25.67 8.01 9.81
N ASP A 169 24.47 7.47 10.03
CA ASP A 169 23.26 7.72 9.21
C ASP A 169 22.46 8.97 9.65
N ARG A 170 23.03 9.86 10.49
CA ARG A 170 22.41 11.15 10.80
C ARG A 170 22.47 12.04 9.55
N LEU A 171 21.32 12.59 9.12
CA LEU A 171 21.27 13.56 8.00
C LEU A 171 22.42 14.55 8.14
N THR A 172 23.23 14.66 7.09
CA THR A 172 24.34 15.61 7.08
C THR A 172 23.79 17.03 7.26
N ASP A 173 24.60 17.94 7.78
CA ASP A 173 24.15 19.33 7.90
C ASP A 173 23.86 19.95 6.52
N GLU A 174 24.48 19.42 5.47
CA GLU A 174 24.15 19.70 4.07
C GLU A 174 22.74 19.23 3.70
N ASP A 175 22.35 17.99 4.05
CA ASP A 175 20.99 17.48 3.81
C ASP A 175 19.92 18.28 4.56
N LYS A 176 20.23 18.72 5.78
CA LYS A 176 19.34 19.62 6.55
C LYS A 176 19.21 20.98 5.86
N GLY A 177 20.31 21.53 5.34
CA GLY A 177 20.32 22.76 4.55
C GLY A 177 19.49 22.63 3.26
N HIS A 178 19.67 21.53 2.53
CA HIS A 178 18.87 21.23 1.34
C HIS A 178 17.38 21.13 1.66
N TYR A 179 17.02 20.46 2.75
CA TYR A 179 15.63 20.37 3.19
C TYR A 179 15.06 21.75 3.57
N GLN A 180 15.81 22.57 4.31
CA GLN A 180 15.37 23.93 4.66
C GLN A 180 15.16 24.81 3.42
N ASN A 181 16.11 24.80 2.48
CA ASN A 181 15.96 25.52 1.21
C ASN A 181 14.74 25.06 0.44
N HIS A 182 14.51 23.75 0.35
CA HIS A 182 13.33 23.19 -0.29
C HIS A 182 12.01 23.64 0.36
N ILE A 183 11.96 23.75 1.69
CA ILE A 183 10.80 24.28 2.42
C ILE A 183 10.59 25.78 2.14
N LEU A 184 11.67 26.56 2.04
CA LEU A 184 11.60 27.98 1.67
C LEU A 184 11.05 28.16 0.25
N GLU A 185 11.59 27.43 -0.74
CA GLU A 185 11.12 27.47 -2.13
C GLU A 185 9.64 27.08 -2.24
N LYS A 186 9.23 26.03 -1.53
CA LYS A 186 7.85 25.59 -1.46
C LYS A 186 6.92 26.67 -0.93
N ASN A 187 7.32 27.39 0.12
CA ASN A 187 6.51 28.45 0.70
C ASN A 187 6.44 29.66 -0.24
N ALA A 188 7.57 30.05 -0.84
CA ALA A 188 7.63 31.13 -1.82
C ALA A 188 6.72 30.86 -3.04
N ALA A 189 6.76 29.64 -3.59
CA ALA A 189 5.90 29.24 -4.72
C ALA A 189 4.41 29.32 -4.38
N ARG A 190 4.03 29.03 -3.12
CA ARG A 190 2.64 29.16 -2.65
C ARG A 190 2.20 30.61 -2.54
N GLU A 191 3.07 31.46 -2.01
CA GLU A 191 2.80 32.89 -1.88
C GLU A 191 2.68 33.55 -3.26
N GLU A 192 3.55 33.21 -4.21
CA GLU A 192 3.48 33.70 -5.59
C GLU A 192 2.17 33.28 -6.26
N ARG A 193 1.79 32.00 -6.15
CA ARG A 193 0.50 31.54 -6.68
C ARG A 193 -0.69 32.23 -6.03
N GLN A 194 -0.64 32.47 -4.72
CA GLN A 194 -1.74 33.16 -4.04
C GLN A 194 -1.88 34.60 -4.54
N LYS A 195 -0.76 35.30 -4.75
CA LYS A 195 -0.75 36.64 -5.36
C LYS A 195 -1.33 36.63 -6.77
N ASP A 196 -0.95 35.66 -7.60
CA ASP A 196 -1.50 35.51 -8.95
C ASP A 196 -3.01 35.23 -8.94
N ARG A 197 -3.47 34.42 -7.97
CA ARG A 197 -4.89 34.08 -7.80
C ARG A 197 -5.74 35.27 -7.36
N GLU A 198 -5.21 36.11 -6.48
CA GLU A 198 -5.87 37.34 -6.01
C GLU A 198 -5.77 38.48 -7.04
N GLY A 199 -4.82 38.36 -7.97
CA GLY A 199 -4.66 39.26 -9.09
C GLY A 199 -5.85 39.25 -10.06
N LYS A 200 -5.90 40.28 -10.92
CA LYS A 200 -6.89 40.38 -12.01
C LYS A 200 -6.48 39.60 -13.27
N THR A 201 -5.32 38.95 -13.26
CA THR A 201 -4.78 38.23 -14.42
C THR A 201 -5.36 36.82 -14.50
N ALA A 202 -5.63 36.34 -15.71
CA ALA A 202 -6.14 34.98 -15.89
C ALA A 202 -5.06 33.96 -15.56
N VAL A 203 -5.36 33.10 -14.58
CA VAL A 203 -4.47 32.02 -14.18
C VAL A 203 -5.08 30.70 -14.64
N LEU A 204 -4.41 30.04 -15.58
CA LEU A 204 -4.74 28.70 -16.06
C LEU A 204 -3.80 27.70 -15.39
N THR A 205 -4.30 26.93 -14.44
CA THR A 205 -3.52 25.86 -13.82
C THR A 205 -3.90 24.53 -14.44
N PHE A 206 -2.92 23.74 -14.87
CA PHE A 206 -3.19 22.46 -15.50
C PHE A 206 -2.35 21.34 -14.89
N ASP A 207 -2.92 20.13 -14.91
CA ASP A 207 -2.28 18.92 -14.44
C ASP A 207 -2.75 17.70 -15.25
N LEU A 208 -1.85 16.73 -15.41
CA LEU A 208 -2.11 15.50 -16.13
C LEU A 208 -2.61 14.44 -15.15
N GLN A 209 -3.85 13.98 -15.35
CA GLN A 209 -4.40 12.91 -14.52
C GLN A 209 -3.60 11.61 -14.68
N ASN A 210 -3.61 10.78 -13.63
CA ASN A 210 -3.09 9.42 -13.72
C ASN A 210 -3.74 8.66 -14.89
N VAL A 211 -2.94 7.81 -15.56
CA VAL A 211 -3.33 7.15 -16.81
C VAL A 211 -4.59 6.32 -16.59
N LEU A 212 -5.64 6.67 -17.30
CA LEU A 212 -6.91 5.96 -17.27
C LEU A 212 -6.81 4.75 -18.21
N THR A 213 -7.50 3.67 -17.84
CA THR A 213 -7.63 2.50 -18.72
C THR A 213 -9.07 2.32 -19.11
N CYS A 214 -9.32 2.11 -20.41
CA CYS A 214 -10.65 1.93 -20.96
C CYS A 214 -10.70 0.67 -21.85
N PRO A 215 -11.73 -0.18 -21.74
CA PRO A 215 -12.84 -0.11 -20.77
C PRO A 215 -12.39 -0.49 -19.35
N LYS A 216 -13.13 -0.02 -18.34
CA LYS A 216 -13.06 -0.54 -16.97
C LYS A 216 -14.18 -1.58 -16.77
N ALA A 217 -13.85 -2.71 -16.16
CA ALA A 217 -14.84 -3.72 -15.78
C ALA A 217 -14.30 -4.61 -14.66
N ASP A 218 -15.13 -4.88 -13.65
CA ASP A 218 -14.82 -5.73 -12.50
C ASP A 218 -15.04 -7.23 -12.81
N ILE A 219 -14.52 -7.67 -13.95
CA ILE A 219 -14.64 -9.07 -14.39
C ILE A 219 -13.23 -9.62 -14.57
N SER A 220 -12.94 -10.77 -13.96
CA SER A 220 -11.61 -11.41 -14.01
C SER A 220 -11.09 -11.62 -15.44
N LYS A 221 -11.96 -11.92 -16.41
CA LYS A 221 -11.59 -12.06 -17.83
C LYS A 221 -11.05 -10.77 -18.45
N PHE A 222 -11.46 -9.61 -17.93
CA PHE A 222 -11.06 -8.28 -18.42
C PHE A 222 -9.61 -7.93 -18.07
N PHE A 223 -9.06 -8.59 -17.04
CA PHE A 223 -7.64 -8.46 -16.67
C PHE A 223 -6.70 -8.89 -17.81
N TYR A 224 -7.10 -9.88 -18.60
CA TYR A 224 -6.29 -10.46 -19.68
C TYR A 224 -6.56 -9.83 -21.06
N LYS A 225 -7.36 -8.77 -21.12
CA LYS A 225 -7.66 -8.06 -22.36
C LYS A 225 -6.80 -6.80 -22.47
N SER A 226 -6.40 -6.48 -23.69
CA SER A 226 -5.73 -5.20 -23.99
C SER A 226 -6.65 -4.05 -23.61
N LYS A 227 -6.14 -3.13 -22.79
CA LYS A 227 -6.86 -1.92 -22.38
C LYS A 227 -6.29 -0.73 -23.14
N LEU A 228 -7.17 0.17 -23.57
CA LEU A 228 -6.78 1.45 -24.13
C LEU A 228 -6.27 2.34 -22.99
N SER A 229 -5.06 2.86 -23.13
CA SER A 229 -4.56 3.93 -22.25
C SER A 229 -5.14 5.25 -22.71
N VAL A 230 -5.91 5.89 -21.83
CA VAL A 230 -6.53 7.19 -22.03
C VAL A 230 -5.84 8.18 -21.11
N TYR A 231 -5.44 9.31 -21.67
CA TYR A 231 -4.82 10.41 -20.96
C TYR A 231 -5.83 11.55 -20.86
N ASN A 232 -5.83 12.25 -19.72
CA ASN A 232 -6.71 13.38 -19.48
C ASN A 232 -5.88 14.55 -18.96
N LEU A 233 -5.67 15.57 -19.79
CA LEU A 233 -5.07 16.83 -19.38
C LEU A 233 -6.20 17.75 -18.93
N THR A 234 -6.17 18.17 -17.67
CA THR A 234 -7.19 19.04 -17.10
C THR A 234 -6.58 20.40 -16.79
N ALA A 235 -7.25 21.47 -17.23
CA ALA A 235 -6.87 22.84 -16.95
C ALA A 235 -8.03 23.59 -16.31
N HIS A 236 -7.75 24.33 -15.23
CA HIS A 236 -8.71 25.15 -14.52
C HIS A 236 -8.34 26.63 -14.67
N LEU A 237 -9.30 27.42 -15.14
CA LEU A 237 -9.18 28.86 -15.36
C LEU A 237 -9.75 29.63 -14.16
N SER A 238 -8.88 30.25 -13.39
CA SER A 238 -9.20 30.77 -12.04
C SER A 238 -10.27 31.87 -12.01
N ILE A 239 -10.22 32.81 -12.95
CA ILE A 239 -11.14 33.97 -12.99
C ILE A 239 -12.57 33.50 -13.26
N PHE A 240 -12.75 32.66 -14.27
CA PHE A 240 -14.06 32.25 -14.75
C PHE A 240 -14.59 30.99 -14.07
N LYS A 241 -13.78 30.33 -13.24
CA LYS A 241 -14.10 29.04 -12.59
C LYS A 241 -14.50 27.97 -13.61
N GLN A 242 -13.87 28.00 -14.77
CA GLN A 242 -14.10 27.05 -15.86
C GLN A 242 -13.00 26.00 -15.89
N VAL A 243 -13.38 24.79 -16.28
CA VAL A 243 -12.50 23.63 -16.40
C VAL A 243 -12.54 23.13 -17.82
N TYR A 244 -11.35 22.90 -18.38
CA TYR A 244 -11.14 22.32 -19.69
C TYR A 244 -10.49 20.96 -19.51
N CYS A 245 -11.02 19.94 -20.15
CA CYS A 245 -10.45 18.60 -20.18
C CYS A 245 -10.19 18.21 -21.63
N ASP A 246 -8.97 17.76 -21.92
CA ASP A 246 -8.63 17.17 -23.21
C ASP A 246 -8.24 15.70 -23.02
N LEU A 247 -8.94 14.83 -23.74
CA LEU A 247 -8.77 13.38 -23.66
C LEU A 247 -8.22 12.84 -24.96
N TRP A 248 -7.16 12.03 -24.87
CA TRP A 248 -6.59 11.36 -26.03
C TRP A 248 -6.07 9.96 -25.71
N SER A 249 -5.76 9.22 -26.76
CA SER A 249 -5.05 7.94 -26.67
C SER A 249 -3.74 8.03 -27.45
N GLY A 250 -2.62 7.76 -26.79
CA GLY A 250 -1.29 7.88 -27.41
C GLY A 250 -0.22 8.28 -26.39
N ARG A 251 1.03 7.91 -26.66
CA ARG A 251 2.20 8.19 -25.79
C ARG A 251 3.27 9.02 -26.49
N LYS A 252 2.93 9.78 -27.54
CA LYS A 252 3.94 10.61 -28.19
C LYS A 252 4.22 11.83 -27.33
N SER A 253 5.48 12.26 -27.31
CA SER A 253 5.91 13.45 -26.57
C SER A 253 5.20 14.73 -27.03
N SER A 254 4.73 14.78 -28.29
CA SER A 254 3.98 15.90 -28.86
C SER A 254 2.51 15.96 -28.44
N ASP A 255 1.94 14.86 -27.92
CA ASP A 255 0.51 14.78 -27.65
C ASP A 255 0.11 15.75 -26.54
N LEU A 256 0.94 15.86 -25.49
CA LEU A 256 0.68 16.77 -24.37
C LEU A 256 0.73 18.25 -24.78
N ALA A 257 1.66 18.63 -25.65
CA ALA A 257 1.76 19.98 -26.18
C ALA A 257 0.57 20.31 -27.09
N SER A 258 0.10 19.33 -27.87
CA SER A 258 -1.08 19.48 -28.73
C SER A 258 -2.35 19.62 -27.88
N ALA A 259 -2.45 18.87 -26.78
CA ALA A 259 -3.56 18.98 -25.84
C ALA A 259 -3.60 20.36 -25.15
N LEU A 260 -2.45 20.85 -24.68
CA LEU A 260 -2.34 22.20 -24.12
C LEU A 260 -2.71 23.25 -25.17
N TYR A 261 -2.23 23.12 -26.41
CA TYR A 261 -2.59 24.02 -27.51
C TYR A 261 -4.11 24.05 -27.73
N LYS A 262 -4.76 22.87 -27.73
CA LYS A 262 -6.21 22.77 -27.94
C LYS A 262 -7.00 23.39 -26.79
N ILE A 263 -6.57 23.17 -25.55
CA ILE A 263 -7.14 23.83 -24.37
C ILE A 263 -7.01 25.36 -24.49
N LEU A 264 -5.83 25.88 -24.84
CA LEU A 264 -5.61 27.31 -25.01
C LEU A 264 -6.48 27.90 -26.12
N GLN A 265 -6.64 27.18 -27.22
CA GLN A 265 -7.54 27.59 -28.30
C GLN A 265 -8.98 27.75 -27.79
N ASN A 266 -9.51 26.75 -27.07
CA ASN A 266 -10.85 26.81 -26.52
C ASN A 266 -11.00 27.94 -25.48
N VAL A 267 -9.97 28.19 -24.66
CA VAL A 267 -9.95 29.31 -23.70
C VAL A 267 -10.09 30.67 -24.42
N ILE A 268 -9.39 30.87 -25.54
CA ILE A 268 -9.45 32.12 -26.30
C ILE A 268 -10.79 32.25 -27.05
N GLU A 269 -11.34 31.14 -27.54
CA GLU A 269 -12.66 31.12 -28.17
C GLU A 269 -13.78 31.50 -27.18
N ASP A 270 -13.70 31.01 -25.94
CA ASP A 270 -14.66 31.35 -24.88
C ASP A 270 -14.43 32.77 -24.32
N HIS A 271 -13.18 33.24 -24.29
CA HIS A 271 -12.79 34.52 -23.70
C HIS A 271 -11.96 35.38 -24.68
N PRO A 272 -12.59 35.99 -25.69
CA PRO A 272 -11.88 36.70 -26.76
C PRO A 272 -11.15 37.98 -26.31
N ASN A 273 -11.51 38.52 -25.14
CA ASN A 273 -10.91 39.72 -24.55
C ASN A 273 -9.68 39.39 -23.68
N LEU A 274 -9.21 38.14 -23.69
CA LEU A 274 -8.09 37.71 -22.86
C LEU A 274 -6.74 38.16 -23.48
N GLU A 275 -6.13 39.19 -22.90
CA GLU A 275 -4.84 39.72 -23.37
C GLU A 275 -3.62 39.06 -22.72
N GLU A 276 -3.76 38.57 -21.48
CA GLU A 276 -2.67 37.99 -20.70
C GLU A 276 -3.13 36.78 -19.89
N THR A 277 -2.33 35.71 -19.92
CA THR A 277 -2.58 34.52 -19.10
C THR A 277 -1.30 33.96 -18.48
N ILE A 278 -1.43 33.45 -17.26
CA ILE A 278 -0.36 32.76 -16.54
C ILE A 278 -0.70 31.27 -16.52
N LEU A 279 0.23 30.44 -16.97
CA LEU A 279 0.13 29.00 -16.98
C LEU A 279 0.88 28.43 -15.78
N TRP A 280 0.18 27.74 -14.89
CA TRP A 280 0.77 27.04 -13.76
C TRP A 280 0.74 25.53 -13.99
N SER A 281 1.88 24.87 -13.80
CA SER A 281 2.02 23.41 -13.95
C SER A 281 3.08 22.83 -13.01
N ASP A 282 3.15 21.50 -12.88
CA ASP A 282 4.25 20.85 -12.19
C ASP A 282 5.59 21.10 -12.91
N SER A 283 6.71 20.79 -12.26
CA SER A 283 8.05 20.96 -12.85
C SER A 283 8.57 19.71 -13.55
N CYS A 284 7.70 18.77 -13.93
CA CYS A 284 8.12 17.53 -14.58
C CYS A 284 8.76 17.83 -15.95
N VAL A 285 10.07 17.58 -16.08
CA VAL A 285 10.84 17.96 -17.28
C VAL A 285 10.33 17.27 -18.55
N PRO A 286 10.13 15.94 -18.58
CA PRO A 286 9.63 15.29 -19.79
C PRO A 286 8.22 15.71 -20.18
N GLN A 287 7.40 16.18 -19.23
CA GLN A 287 6.00 16.53 -19.46
C GLN A 287 5.84 18.02 -19.75
N ASN A 288 6.19 18.89 -18.80
CA ASN A 288 5.82 20.30 -18.83
C ASN A 288 7.01 21.22 -19.08
N ARG A 289 8.21 20.88 -18.57
CA ARG A 289 9.42 21.73 -18.69
C ARG A 289 10.35 21.25 -19.80
N ASN A 290 9.84 21.19 -21.03
CA ASN A 290 10.59 20.80 -22.24
C ASN A 290 10.45 21.84 -23.38
N SER A 291 11.30 21.71 -24.41
CA SER A 291 11.31 22.60 -25.56
C SER A 291 10.06 22.51 -26.45
N ILE A 292 9.39 21.36 -26.47
CA ILE A 292 8.17 21.13 -27.25
C ILE A 292 7.03 22.00 -26.71
N MET A 293 6.86 22.05 -25.38
CA MET A 293 5.88 22.90 -24.71
C MET A 293 6.16 24.38 -24.98
N SER A 294 7.40 24.83 -24.80
CA SER A 294 7.79 26.22 -25.08
C SER A 294 7.55 26.60 -26.53
N PHE A 295 7.86 25.71 -27.48
CA PHE A 295 7.62 25.95 -28.90
C PHE A 295 6.13 25.99 -29.25
N ALA A 296 5.32 25.12 -28.67
CA ALA A 296 3.87 25.11 -28.87
C ALA A 296 3.22 26.41 -28.35
N VAL A 297 3.58 26.85 -27.14
CA VAL A 297 3.08 28.11 -26.55
C VAL A 297 3.56 29.32 -27.35
N GLN A 298 4.82 29.34 -27.79
CA GLN A 298 5.34 30.42 -28.63
C GLN A 298 4.65 30.47 -29.99
N SER A 299 4.39 29.32 -30.60
CA SER A 299 3.68 29.22 -31.88
C SER A 299 2.23 29.68 -31.74
N PHE A 300 1.58 29.32 -30.64
CA PHE A 300 0.23 29.78 -30.29
C PHE A 300 0.18 31.32 -30.18
N LEU A 301 1.10 31.93 -29.42
CA LEU A 301 1.19 33.38 -29.29
C LEU A 301 1.34 34.12 -30.63
N LYS A 302 2.11 33.56 -31.56
CA LYS A 302 2.29 34.15 -32.90
C LYS A 302 1.01 34.14 -33.75
N LEU A 303 0.14 33.16 -33.53
CA LEU A 303 -1.10 32.98 -34.31
C LEU A 303 -2.27 33.78 -33.73
N HIS A 304 -2.18 34.20 -32.46
CA HIS A 304 -3.25 34.91 -31.76
C HIS A 304 -2.80 36.32 -31.33
N PRO A 305 -2.94 37.33 -32.21
CA PRO A 305 -2.43 38.69 -31.95
C PRO A 305 -3.12 39.41 -30.78
N ASN A 306 -4.33 38.99 -30.39
CA ASN A 306 -5.04 39.53 -29.23
C ASN A 306 -4.37 39.13 -27.91
N LEU A 307 -3.64 38.00 -27.89
CA LEU A 307 -2.96 37.51 -26.69
C LEU A 307 -1.53 38.05 -26.66
N ARG A 308 -1.30 39.06 -25.81
CA ARG A 308 -0.02 39.77 -25.72
C ARG A 308 1.04 38.96 -24.99
N LYS A 309 0.65 38.21 -23.97
CA LYS A 309 1.62 37.56 -23.06
C LYS A 309 1.08 36.25 -22.48
N ILE A 310 1.90 35.21 -22.57
CA ILE A 310 1.78 33.99 -21.77
C ILE A 310 2.99 33.87 -20.87
N THR A 311 2.77 33.69 -19.57
CA THR A 311 3.83 33.37 -18.59
C THR A 311 3.69 31.93 -18.16
N MET A 312 4.77 31.14 -18.25
CA MET A 312 4.79 29.75 -17.77
C MET A 312 5.52 29.67 -16.44
N THR A 313 4.79 29.28 -15.40
CA THR A 313 5.29 29.14 -14.03
C THR A 313 5.17 27.68 -13.59
N TYR A 314 6.16 27.19 -12.84
CA TYR A 314 6.29 25.79 -12.46
C TYR A 314 6.37 25.64 -10.93
N PHE A 315 5.70 24.64 -10.38
CA PHE A 315 5.82 24.32 -8.95
C PHE A 315 7.18 23.72 -8.60
N THR A 316 7.62 23.95 -7.37
CA THR A 316 8.74 23.20 -6.77
C THR A 316 8.45 21.69 -6.87
N PRO A 317 9.41 20.86 -7.30
CA PRO A 317 9.22 19.41 -7.42
C PRO A 317 8.63 18.80 -6.15
N GLY A 318 7.62 17.94 -6.30
CA GLY A 318 6.94 17.27 -5.18
C GLY A 318 5.93 18.14 -4.42
N HIS A 319 5.69 19.39 -4.83
CA HIS A 319 4.72 20.30 -4.19
C HIS A 319 3.72 20.93 -5.15
N SER A 320 3.44 20.29 -6.29
CA SER A 320 2.31 20.63 -7.14
C SER A 320 1.00 20.35 -6.37
N ARG A 321 0.50 21.35 -5.64
CA ARG A 321 -0.85 21.32 -5.08
C ARG A 321 -1.75 22.15 -5.96
N VAL A 322 -2.43 21.50 -6.89
CA VAL A 322 -3.44 22.14 -7.73
C VAL A 322 -4.80 21.66 -7.24
N GLN A 323 -5.26 22.21 -6.12
CA GLN A 323 -6.49 21.78 -5.46
C GLN A 323 -7.71 21.80 -6.38
N GLU A 324 -7.77 22.76 -7.32
CA GLU A 324 -8.88 22.89 -8.26
C GLU A 324 -8.90 21.75 -9.29
N VAL A 325 -7.73 21.36 -9.81
CA VAL A 325 -7.62 20.28 -10.79
C VAL A 325 -7.72 18.92 -10.12
N GLU A 326 -7.11 18.75 -8.93
CA GLU A 326 -7.24 17.55 -8.10
C GLU A 326 -8.72 17.24 -7.76
N SER A 327 -9.54 18.28 -7.52
CA SER A 327 -10.98 18.12 -7.28
C SER A 327 -11.72 17.55 -8.50
N VAL A 328 -11.34 17.99 -9.71
CA VAL A 328 -11.89 17.48 -10.97
C VAL A 328 -11.47 16.04 -11.20
N HIS A 329 -10.19 15.71 -10.98
CA HIS A 329 -9.69 14.34 -11.09
C HIS A 329 -10.40 13.41 -10.12
N SER A 330 -10.53 13.80 -8.85
CA SER A 330 -11.25 13.05 -7.81
C SER A 330 -12.71 12.80 -8.20
N SER A 331 -13.38 13.81 -8.75
CA SER A 331 -14.77 13.68 -9.22
C SER A 331 -14.87 12.71 -10.41
N THR A 332 -13.91 12.78 -11.33
CA THR A 332 -13.84 11.89 -12.51
C THR A 332 -13.57 10.44 -12.08
N GLU A 333 -12.65 10.22 -11.14
CA GLU A 333 -12.29 8.89 -10.62
C GLU A 333 -13.39 8.22 -9.81
N ARG A 334 -14.28 8.99 -9.17
CA ARG A 334 -15.44 8.43 -8.47
C ARG A 334 -16.46 7.82 -9.43
N VAL A 335 -16.55 8.35 -10.65
CA VAL A 335 -17.53 7.91 -11.65
C VAL A 335 -16.97 6.80 -12.55
N LEU A 336 -15.64 6.77 -12.74
CA LEU A 336 -14.93 5.76 -13.53
C LEU A 336 -14.50 4.55 -12.69
#